data_AF-A0A9Q0XWU1-F1
#
_entry.id   AF-A0A9Q0XWU1-F1
#
_cell.length_a   1.000
_cell.length_b   1.000
_cell.length_c   1.000
_cell.angle_alpha   90.00
_cell.angle_beta   90.00
_cell.angle_gamma   90.00
#
_symmetry.space_group_name_H-M   'P 1'
#
loop_
_entity.id
_entity.type
_entity.pdbx_description
1 polymer ?
#
loop_
_entity_poly.entity_id
_entity_poly.type
_entity_poly.pdbx_seq_one_letter_code
_entity_poly.pdbx_strand_id
1 'polypeptide(L)'
;MRCVCTGLVIFALASQVADATLSKTDSKKAASKTVEKKTHLSDRTVQDRGLVLADSKAKDIILEHKSYCAKKARERFFSGDALGYITPWNNHGYDIAKIFGNKFTTISPVWLQVKRRGKEQFQVTGLHDADQGWMKEVKKNARNIKIVPRILFEGWTYQDFESVFSSEDEIEELANNMAQVAESEDFDGFVIEVWSQLGNQKQTGLIHLLTHLSETLHKARLKLILVIPPAVMPGSDI
;
A
#
# COMPACT_ATOMS: atom_id res chain seq x y z
N MET A 1 -27.52 89.38 -27.54
CA MET A 1 -26.49 89.34 -28.59
C MET A 1 -25.66 88.08 -28.41
N ARG A 2 -25.57 87.26 -29.49
CA ARG A 2 -24.61 86.16 -29.81
C ARG A 2 -24.42 85.06 -28.76
N CYS A 3 -24.92 83.82 -28.91
CA CYS A 3 -24.76 82.77 -29.93
C CYS A 3 -23.33 82.18 -30.10
N VAL A 4 -23.19 80.93 -29.62
CA VAL A 4 -22.65 79.68 -30.23
C VAL A 4 -21.24 79.67 -30.87
N CYS A 5 -20.37 78.71 -30.46
CA CYS A 5 -19.83 77.61 -31.30
C CYS A 5 -18.55 76.90 -30.75
N THR A 6 -18.71 75.59 -30.47
CA THR A 6 -17.85 74.42 -30.87
C THR A 6 -16.38 74.30 -30.41
N GLY A 7 -15.82 73.14 -30.02
CA GLY A 7 -16.23 71.71 -30.03
C GLY A 7 -15.22 70.86 -29.19
N LEU A 8 -15.64 69.72 -28.59
CA LEU A 8 -15.42 68.31 -29.04
C LEU A 8 -13.91 67.92 -29.10
N VAL A 9 -13.33 66.90 -28.45
CA VAL A 9 -13.62 65.44 -28.26
C VAL A 9 -12.62 64.99 -27.15
N ILE A 10 -12.87 64.12 -26.16
CA ILE A 10 -12.75 62.65 -26.20
C ILE A 10 -13.23 62.10 -24.84
N PHE A 11 -14.30 61.32 -24.93
CA PHE A 11 -14.74 60.31 -23.97
C PHE A 11 -13.79 59.10 -24.09
N ALA A 12 -13.26 58.57 -22.98
CA ALA A 12 -13.20 57.13 -22.68
C ALA A 12 -12.11 56.76 -21.66
N LEU A 13 -12.55 56.10 -20.60
CA LEU A 13 -11.90 54.98 -19.92
C LEU A 13 -10.37 55.01 -19.74
N ALA A 14 -9.93 55.27 -18.51
CA ALA A 14 -8.93 54.41 -17.86
C ALA A 14 -8.99 54.63 -16.35
N SER A 15 -9.92 53.92 -15.73
CA SER A 15 -9.87 53.56 -14.32
C SER A 15 -8.52 52.90 -13.98
N GLN A 16 -7.93 53.38 -12.88
CA GLN A 16 -6.96 52.70 -12.03
C GLN A 16 -5.55 52.45 -12.59
N VAL A 17 -4.65 53.40 -12.30
CA VAL A 17 -3.27 53.04 -11.97
C VAL A 17 -3.10 53.28 -10.48
N ALA A 18 -3.35 52.23 -9.70
CA ALA A 18 -2.86 52.19 -8.33
C ALA A 18 -1.34 52.00 -8.42
N ASP A 19 -0.59 53.03 -8.01
CA ASP A 19 0.85 52.93 -7.79
C ASP A 19 1.10 51.99 -6.60
N ALA A 20 1.16 50.70 -6.89
CA ALA A 20 1.78 49.73 -6.00
C ALA A 20 3.30 49.93 -6.08
N THR A 21 3.87 50.55 -5.04
CA THR A 21 5.31 50.74 -4.92
C THR A 21 6.00 49.37 -4.81
N LEU A 22 6.74 49.01 -5.87
CA LEU A 22 7.71 47.91 -5.87
C LEU A 22 8.78 48.16 -4.81
N SER A 23 8.62 47.57 -3.63
CA SER A 23 9.71 47.45 -2.67
C SER A 23 10.82 46.61 -3.30
N LYS A 24 12.04 47.16 -3.34
CA LYS A 24 13.22 46.48 -3.89
C LYS A 24 13.46 45.19 -3.10
N THR A 25 13.27 44.07 -3.77
CA THR A 25 13.70 42.76 -3.28
C THR A 25 15.22 42.77 -3.18
N ASP A 26 15.75 42.87 -1.95
CA ASP A 26 17.13 42.50 -1.66
C ASP A 26 17.32 41.06 -2.13
N SER A 27 18.13 40.87 -3.17
CA SER A 27 18.58 39.59 -3.68
C SER A 27 19.60 38.96 -2.73
N LYS A 28 19.23 38.77 -1.46
CA LYS A 28 19.85 37.73 -0.64
C LYS A 28 19.35 36.40 -1.19
N LYS A 29 20.19 35.77 -2.03
CA LYS A 29 20.16 34.33 -2.30
C LYS A 29 19.72 33.62 -1.02
N ALA A 30 18.48 33.15 -0.99
CA ALA A 30 18.09 32.14 -0.04
C ALA A 30 18.89 30.91 -0.45
N ALA A 31 20.10 30.77 0.11
CA ALA A 31 20.86 29.56 0.02
C ALA A 31 19.91 28.45 0.51
N SER A 32 19.50 27.58 -0.41
CA SER A 32 18.81 26.35 -0.08
C SER A 32 19.68 25.66 0.98
N LYS A 33 19.28 25.75 2.25
CA LYS A 33 19.95 25.06 3.35
C LYS A 33 19.74 23.58 3.07
N THR A 34 20.72 22.98 2.41
CA THR A 34 20.77 21.53 2.21
C THR A 34 20.88 20.95 3.61
N VAL A 35 19.78 20.41 4.12
CA VAL A 35 19.74 19.77 5.44
C VAL A 35 20.68 18.56 5.37
N GLU A 36 21.68 18.55 6.24
CA GLU A 36 22.61 17.43 6.34
C GLU A 36 21.85 16.13 6.63
N LYS A 37 22.24 15.05 5.95
CA LYS A 37 21.66 13.72 6.14
C LYS A 37 22.74 12.81 6.69
N LYS A 38 22.47 12.10 7.79
CA LYS A 38 23.39 11.05 8.23
C LYS A 38 23.35 9.91 7.23
N THR A 39 24.50 9.64 6.63
CA THR A 39 24.72 8.51 5.72
C THR A 39 25.18 7.26 6.46
N HIS A 40 25.70 7.43 7.69
CA HIS A 40 26.17 6.33 8.52
C HIS A 40 25.04 5.70 9.34
N LEU A 41 25.08 4.37 9.45
CA LEU A 41 24.19 3.59 10.30
C LEU A 41 24.51 3.84 11.79
N SER A 42 23.51 3.66 12.64
CA SER A 42 23.66 3.84 14.08
C SER A 42 24.01 2.52 14.78
N ASP A 43 24.65 2.64 15.93
CA ASP A 43 24.87 1.53 16.86
C ASP A 43 23.71 1.33 17.85
N ARG A 44 22.81 2.31 17.96
CA ARG A 44 21.69 2.32 18.92
C ARG A 44 20.37 2.53 18.21
N THR A 45 19.28 2.01 18.80
CA THR A 45 17.93 2.19 18.24
C THR A 45 17.48 3.66 18.35
N VAL A 46 16.39 4.02 17.68
CA VAL A 46 15.80 5.37 17.82
C VAL A 46 15.26 5.60 19.23
N GLN A 47 14.78 4.54 19.89
CA GLN A 47 14.32 4.56 21.29
C GLN A 47 15.49 4.85 22.23
N ASP A 48 16.59 4.11 22.10
CA ASP A 48 17.80 4.28 22.92
C ASP A 48 18.44 5.67 22.73
N ARG A 49 18.18 6.32 21.58
CA ARG A 49 18.66 7.67 21.26
C ARG A 49 17.69 8.79 21.67
N GLY A 50 16.52 8.46 22.24
CA GLY A 50 15.53 9.47 22.63
C GLY A 50 14.90 10.20 21.45
N LEU A 51 14.78 9.56 20.28
CA LEU A 51 14.26 10.17 19.05
C LEU A 51 12.75 9.93 18.84
N VAL A 52 12.10 9.20 19.74
CA VAL A 52 10.64 8.97 19.70
C VAL A 52 9.97 10.04 20.56
N LEU A 53 9.67 11.18 19.95
CA LEU A 53 9.16 12.39 20.61
C LEU A 53 7.83 12.82 19.99
N ALA A 54 6.90 13.32 20.83
CA ALA A 54 5.62 13.86 20.36
C ALA A 54 5.79 15.12 19.50
N ASP A 55 6.80 15.95 19.79
CA ASP A 55 7.09 17.24 19.16
C ASP A 55 8.33 17.17 18.24
N SER A 56 8.36 16.18 17.36
CA SER A 56 9.47 15.96 16.43
C SER A 56 9.64 17.10 15.40
N LYS A 57 10.88 17.56 15.17
CA LYS A 57 11.17 18.60 14.17
C LYS A 57 11.53 17.98 12.82
N ALA A 58 11.06 18.59 11.73
CA ALA A 58 11.33 18.12 10.37
C ALA A 58 12.83 17.96 10.05
N LYS A 59 13.67 18.89 10.54
CA LYS A 59 15.13 18.82 10.38
C LYS A 59 15.74 17.56 11.00
N ASP A 60 15.23 17.11 12.13
CA ASP A 60 15.77 15.97 12.88
C ASP A 60 15.34 14.67 12.21
N ILE A 61 14.12 14.62 11.66
CA ILE A 61 13.65 13.50 10.81
C ILE A 61 14.53 13.38 9.56
N ILE A 62 14.75 14.47 8.83
CA ILE A 62 15.57 14.46 7.61
C ILE A 62 17.03 14.07 7.92
N LEU A 63 17.55 14.48 9.08
CA LEU A 63 18.89 14.12 9.51
C LEU A 63 19.01 12.63 9.84
N GLU A 64 18.02 12.05 10.53
CA GLU A 64 18.11 10.73 11.16
C GLU A 64 17.43 9.58 10.38
N HIS A 65 16.54 9.85 9.42
CA HIS A 65 15.65 8.82 8.85
C HIS A 65 16.36 7.63 8.17
N LYS A 66 17.62 7.81 7.72
CA LYS A 66 18.43 6.73 7.13
C LYS A 66 19.30 5.99 8.14
N SER A 67 19.50 6.56 9.34
CA SER A 67 20.44 6.06 10.34
C SER A 67 19.77 5.04 11.27
N TYR A 68 19.36 3.89 10.72
CA TYR A 68 18.83 2.78 11.51
C TYR A 68 19.93 2.03 12.27
N CYS A 69 19.54 1.25 13.29
CA CYS A 69 20.48 0.43 14.06
C CYS A 69 20.82 -0.87 13.34
N ALA A 70 22.00 -0.95 12.72
CA ALA A 70 22.42 -2.13 11.97
C ALA A 70 22.57 -3.37 12.87
N LYS A 71 23.15 -3.19 14.07
CA LYS A 71 23.38 -4.25 15.07
C LYS A 71 22.07 -4.94 15.51
N LYS A 72 20.96 -4.19 15.54
CA LYS A 72 19.63 -4.67 15.97
C LYS A 72 18.64 -4.74 14.80
N ALA A 73 19.11 -4.77 13.55
CA ALA A 73 18.25 -4.86 12.36
C ALA A 73 17.47 -6.18 12.30
N ARG A 74 18.01 -7.24 12.90
CA ARG A 74 17.36 -8.57 12.96
C ARG A 74 16.60 -8.83 14.25
N GLU A 75 16.70 -7.95 15.24
CA GLU A 75 16.02 -8.10 16.53
C GLU A 75 14.58 -7.60 16.42
N ARG A 76 13.62 -8.31 17.03
CA ARG A 76 12.21 -7.95 17.02
C ARG A 76 11.82 -7.34 18.37
N PHE A 77 11.26 -6.13 18.34
CA PHE A 77 10.82 -5.38 19.53
C PHE A 77 9.30 -5.35 19.71
N PHE A 78 8.57 -6.01 18.81
CA PHE A 78 7.12 -6.12 18.85
C PHE A 78 6.73 -7.60 18.88
N SER A 79 6.01 -8.02 19.92
CA SER A 79 5.69 -9.44 20.15
C SER A 79 4.54 -9.95 19.28
N GLY A 80 3.62 -9.07 18.85
CA GLY A 80 2.47 -9.44 18.02
C GLY A 80 2.82 -9.63 16.54
N ASP A 81 1.92 -10.25 15.78
CA ASP A 81 2.12 -10.49 14.34
C ASP A 81 2.29 -9.18 13.56
N ALA A 82 3.24 -9.19 12.61
CA ALA A 82 3.58 -8.05 11.79
C ALA A 82 3.57 -8.46 10.31
N LEU A 83 2.58 -7.95 9.58
CA LEU A 83 2.41 -8.12 8.14
C LEU A 83 2.97 -6.91 7.39
N GLY A 84 3.90 -7.14 6.45
CA GLY A 84 4.42 -6.09 5.57
C GLY A 84 3.97 -6.27 4.12
N TYR A 85 3.38 -5.25 3.52
CA TYR A 85 3.06 -5.24 2.08
C TYR A 85 4.27 -4.81 1.24
N ILE A 86 4.51 -5.50 0.14
CA ILE A 86 5.59 -5.20 -0.82
C ILE A 86 4.96 -4.97 -2.19
N THR A 87 5.30 -3.87 -2.86
CA THR A 87 4.68 -3.50 -4.15
C THR A 87 5.71 -3.35 -5.27
N PRO A 88 5.43 -3.82 -6.50
CA PRO A 88 6.36 -3.68 -7.63
C PRO A 88 6.69 -2.24 -8.02
N TRP A 89 5.75 -1.30 -7.83
CA TRP A 89 5.98 0.13 -8.12
C TRP A 89 6.81 0.86 -7.06
N ASN A 90 7.15 0.19 -5.94
CA ASN A 90 8.05 0.73 -4.93
C ASN A 90 9.12 -0.31 -4.58
N ASN A 91 10.08 -0.47 -5.50
CA ASN A 91 11.17 -1.46 -5.43
C ASN A 91 11.96 -1.44 -4.12
N HIS A 92 12.00 -0.30 -3.40
CA HIS A 92 12.69 -0.22 -2.12
C HIS A 92 12.12 -1.21 -1.09
N GLY A 93 10.84 -1.59 -1.20
CA GLY A 93 10.21 -2.61 -0.35
C GLY A 93 10.93 -3.96 -0.41
N TYR A 94 11.42 -4.38 -1.58
CA TYR A 94 12.13 -5.64 -1.75
C TYR A 94 13.45 -5.65 -0.95
N ASP A 95 14.16 -4.53 -0.91
CA ASP A 95 15.36 -4.37 -0.09
C ASP A 95 15.04 -4.33 1.41
N ILE A 96 13.99 -3.61 1.79
CA ILE A 96 13.51 -3.56 3.17
C ILE A 96 13.16 -4.96 3.70
N ALA A 97 12.50 -5.79 2.90
CA ALA A 97 12.17 -7.17 3.27
C ALA A 97 13.44 -8.03 3.51
N LYS A 98 14.48 -7.85 2.69
CA LYS A 98 15.77 -8.56 2.87
C LYS A 98 16.52 -8.11 4.12
N ILE A 99 16.52 -6.80 4.40
CA ILE A 99 17.27 -6.21 5.52
C ILE A 99 16.56 -6.48 6.86
N PHE A 100 15.25 -6.26 6.90
CA PHE A 100 14.45 -6.24 8.13
C PHE A 100 13.46 -7.42 8.25
N GLY A 101 13.54 -8.42 7.38
CA GLY A 101 12.59 -9.55 7.34
C GLY A 101 12.34 -10.22 8.69
N ASN A 102 13.35 -10.33 9.56
CA ASN A 102 13.20 -10.91 10.92
C ASN A 102 12.28 -10.10 11.86
N LYS A 103 11.96 -8.86 11.52
CA LYS A 103 10.99 -8.04 12.27
C LYS A 103 9.54 -8.35 11.87
N PHE A 104 9.33 -9.03 10.75
CA PHE A 104 8.02 -9.43 10.25
C PHE A 104 7.76 -10.91 10.54
N THR A 105 6.51 -11.24 10.82
CA THR A 105 6.04 -12.64 10.77
C THR A 105 5.68 -13.03 9.35
N THR A 106 5.20 -12.05 8.58
CA THR A 106 4.53 -12.27 7.33
C THR A 106 4.83 -11.12 6.38
N ILE A 107 5.07 -11.43 5.10
CA ILE A 107 5.12 -10.44 4.02
C ILE A 107 4.12 -10.80 2.94
N SER A 108 3.48 -9.79 2.38
CA SER A 108 2.44 -9.92 1.36
C SER A 108 2.83 -9.11 0.13
N PRO A 109 3.51 -9.73 -0.84
CA PRO A 109 3.74 -9.11 -2.13
C PRO A 109 2.44 -8.85 -2.89
N VAL A 110 2.32 -7.70 -3.53
CA VAL A 110 1.13 -7.28 -4.29
C VAL A 110 1.34 -7.59 -5.76
N TRP A 111 1.17 -8.86 -6.13
CA TRP A 111 1.37 -9.36 -7.49
C TRP A 111 0.08 -9.88 -8.10
N LEU A 112 -0.73 -10.59 -7.31
CA LEU A 112 -1.68 -11.53 -7.86
C LEU A 112 -3.08 -10.95 -8.02
N GLN A 113 -3.75 -11.46 -9.04
CA GLN A 113 -5.19 -11.33 -9.21
C GLN A 113 -5.78 -12.69 -9.54
N VAL A 114 -7.05 -12.92 -9.21
CA VAL A 114 -7.82 -14.07 -9.68
C VAL A 114 -8.92 -13.60 -10.61
N LYS A 115 -9.03 -14.25 -11.76
CA LYS A 115 -10.04 -13.97 -12.79
C LYS A 115 -10.89 -15.20 -13.05
N ARG A 116 -12.19 -14.99 -13.23
CA ARG A 116 -13.09 -16.00 -13.78
C ARG A 116 -13.08 -15.88 -15.31
N ARG A 117 -12.77 -16.97 -16.01
CA ARG A 117 -12.70 -17.05 -17.49
C ARG A 117 -13.92 -17.75 -18.09
N GLY A 118 -14.67 -18.47 -17.27
CA GLY A 118 -15.87 -19.21 -17.62
C GLY A 118 -16.36 -19.99 -16.39
N LYS A 119 -17.39 -20.81 -16.58
CA LYS A 119 -17.88 -21.74 -15.54
C LYS A 119 -16.74 -22.67 -15.14
N GLU A 120 -16.44 -22.76 -13.84
CA GLU A 120 -15.37 -23.62 -13.29
C GLU A 120 -13.99 -23.35 -13.92
N GLN A 121 -13.75 -22.13 -14.43
CA GLN A 121 -12.48 -21.76 -15.05
C GLN A 121 -11.93 -20.52 -14.37
N PHE A 122 -11.02 -20.74 -13.42
CA PHE A 122 -10.33 -19.69 -12.69
C PHE A 122 -8.87 -19.60 -13.11
N GLN A 123 -8.36 -18.38 -13.18
CA GLN A 123 -6.99 -18.11 -13.53
C GLN A 123 -6.37 -17.12 -12.55
N VAL A 124 -5.31 -17.53 -11.86
CA VAL A 124 -4.42 -16.60 -11.16
C VAL A 124 -3.49 -15.92 -12.16
N THR A 125 -3.50 -14.59 -12.18
CA THR A 125 -2.63 -13.75 -13.01
C THR A 125 -1.64 -12.98 -12.14
N GLY A 126 -0.63 -12.36 -12.76
CA GLY A 126 0.43 -11.61 -12.06
C GLY A 126 1.63 -12.46 -11.61
N LEU A 127 1.64 -13.77 -11.91
CA LEU A 127 2.73 -14.68 -11.56
C LEU A 127 4.09 -14.31 -12.17
N HIS A 128 4.11 -13.56 -13.28
CA HIS A 128 5.36 -13.08 -13.87
C HIS A 128 6.10 -12.07 -12.99
N ASP A 129 5.43 -11.43 -12.03
CA ASP A 129 6.04 -10.53 -11.05
C ASP A 129 6.57 -11.28 -9.81
N ALA A 130 6.30 -12.59 -9.69
CA ALA A 130 6.75 -13.40 -8.59
C ALA A 130 8.26 -13.70 -8.70
N ASP A 131 9.07 -12.97 -7.95
CA ASP A 131 10.52 -13.15 -7.92
C ASP A 131 10.92 -14.28 -6.95
N GLN A 132 11.07 -15.47 -7.49
CA GLN A 132 11.51 -16.67 -6.77
C GLN A 132 12.91 -16.53 -6.15
N GLY A 133 13.80 -15.74 -6.76
CA GLY A 133 15.13 -15.47 -6.22
C GLY A 133 15.05 -14.60 -4.96
N TRP A 134 14.26 -13.54 -5.03
CA TRP A 134 13.99 -12.65 -3.90
C TRP A 134 13.30 -13.39 -2.74
N MET A 135 12.29 -14.21 -3.02
CA MET A 135 11.61 -15.02 -1.99
C MET A 135 12.59 -15.92 -1.24
N LYS A 136 13.48 -16.60 -1.96
CA LYS A 136 14.53 -17.44 -1.36
C LYS A 136 15.50 -16.63 -0.51
N GLU A 137 15.90 -15.44 -0.97
CA GLU A 137 16.80 -14.57 -0.21
C GLU A 137 16.14 -14.06 1.09
N VAL A 138 14.87 -13.67 1.02
CA VAL A 138 14.11 -13.24 2.20
C VAL A 138 13.95 -14.39 3.20
N LYS A 139 13.51 -15.58 2.77
CA LYS A 139 13.41 -16.78 3.62
C LYS A 139 14.77 -17.20 4.20
N LYS A 140 15.87 -17.02 3.46
CA LYS A 140 17.24 -17.27 3.95
C LYS A 140 17.62 -16.33 5.09
N ASN A 141 17.30 -15.04 4.97
CA ASN A 141 17.61 -14.02 5.98
C ASN A 141 16.66 -14.06 7.19
N ALA A 142 15.42 -14.48 6.97
CA ALA A 142 14.37 -14.59 7.97
C ALA A 142 13.66 -15.95 7.89
N ARG A 143 14.23 -16.95 8.56
CA ARG A 143 13.83 -18.37 8.42
C ARG A 143 12.36 -18.67 8.70
N ASN A 144 11.72 -17.90 9.58
CA ASN A 144 10.35 -18.13 10.01
C ASN A 144 9.33 -17.21 9.30
N ILE A 145 9.78 -16.39 8.37
CA ILE A 145 8.90 -15.46 7.65
C ILE A 145 7.97 -16.23 6.72
N LYS A 146 6.72 -15.79 6.64
CA LYS A 146 5.70 -16.32 5.73
C LYS A 146 5.49 -15.40 4.54
N ILE A 147 5.50 -15.93 3.34
CA ILE A 147 5.23 -15.18 2.10
C ILE A 147 3.82 -15.51 1.64
N VAL A 148 2.91 -14.56 1.79
CA VAL A 148 1.49 -14.73 1.49
C VAL A 148 1.04 -13.63 0.51
N PRO A 149 1.25 -13.81 -0.81
CA PRO A 149 0.91 -12.78 -1.78
C PRO A 149 -0.54 -12.32 -1.66
N ARG A 150 -0.75 -11.03 -1.89
CA ARG A 150 -2.08 -10.46 -1.94
C ARG A 150 -2.75 -10.87 -3.26
N ILE A 151 -3.95 -11.42 -3.18
CA ILE A 151 -4.76 -11.77 -4.33
C ILE A 151 -6.05 -10.93 -4.36
N LEU A 152 -6.28 -10.30 -5.51
CA LEU A 152 -7.46 -9.47 -5.77
C LEU A 152 -8.38 -10.15 -6.78
N PHE A 153 -9.67 -10.12 -6.54
CA PHE A 153 -10.67 -10.62 -7.49
C PHE A 153 -10.85 -9.56 -8.59
N GLU A 154 -10.09 -9.65 -9.68
CA GLU A 154 -10.04 -8.61 -10.72
C GLU A 154 -11.04 -8.88 -11.84
N GLY A 155 -11.84 -7.86 -12.19
CA GLY A 155 -12.80 -7.94 -13.29
C GLY A 155 -14.05 -8.77 -13.00
N TRP A 156 -14.27 -9.14 -11.74
CA TRP A 156 -15.47 -9.87 -11.32
C TRP A 156 -16.68 -8.94 -11.33
N THR A 157 -17.77 -9.40 -11.95
CA THR A 157 -19.08 -8.75 -11.87
C THR A 157 -19.89 -9.30 -10.71
N TYR A 158 -20.98 -8.63 -10.36
CA TYR A 158 -21.92 -9.17 -9.38
C TYR A 158 -22.49 -10.53 -9.80
N GLN A 159 -22.77 -10.70 -11.11
CA GLN A 159 -23.25 -11.97 -11.65
C GLN A 159 -22.21 -13.09 -11.55
N ASP A 160 -20.92 -12.78 -11.64
CA ASP A 160 -19.86 -13.77 -11.41
C ASP A 160 -19.87 -14.26 -9.98
N PHE A 161 -19.92 -13.34 -9.01
CA PHE A 161 -20.03 -13.70 -7.60
C PHE A 161 -21.29 -14.52 -7.31
N GLU A 162 -22.45 -14.10 -7.81
CA GLU A 162 -23.70 -14.86 -7.64
C GLU A 162 -23.62 -16.28 -8.24
N SER A 163 -23.01 -16.42 -9.42
CA SER A 163 -22.84 -17.71 -10.07
C SER A 163 -21.96 -18.65 -9.23
N VAL A 164 -20.85 -18.12 -8.70
CA VAL A 164 -19.92 -18.88 -7.86
C VAL A 164 -20.57 -19.24 -6.52
N PHE A 165 -21.21 -18.27 -5.85
CA PHE A 165 -21.87 -18.51 -4.56
C PHE A 165 -23.00 -19.54 -4.63
N SER A 166 -23.57 -19.76 -5.81
CA SER A 166 -24.68 -20.71 -6.03
C SER A 166 -24.20 -22.11 -6.45
N SER A 167 -22.90 -22.36 -6.52
CA SER A 167 -22.34 -23.61 -7.05
C SER A 167 -21.13 -24.07 -6.23
N GLU A 168 -21.32 -25.10 -5.40
CA GLU A 168 -20.24 -25.71 -4.61
C GLU A 168 -19.07 -26.17 -5.49
N ASP A 169 -19.36 -26.69 -6.70
CA ASP A 169 -18.34 -27.07 -7.67
C ASP A 169 -17.46 -25.88 -8.11
N GLU A 170 -18.04 -24.66 -8.23
CA GLU A 170 -17.25 -23.48 -8.59
C GLU A 170 -16.42 -22.97 -7.41
N ILE A 171 -16.95 -23.07 -6.19
CA ILE A 171 -16.22 -22.71 -4.97
C ILE A 171 -15.03 -23.66 -4.77
N GLU A 172 -15.24 -24.96 -4.93
CA GLU A 172 -14.21 -26.00 -4.83
C GLU A 172 -13.13 -25.81 -5.90
N GLU A 173 -13.52 -25.59 -7.15
CA GLU A 173 -12.56 -25.38 -8.24
C GLU A 173 -11.70 -24.13 -8.03
N LEU A 174 -12.31 -23.01 -7.58
CA LEU A 174 -11.56 -21.81 -7.22
C LEU A 174 -10.57 -22.08 -6.08
N ALA A 175 -11.01 -22.80 -5.04
CA ALA A 175 -10.16 -23.12 -3.89
C ALA A 175 -8.98 -24.03 -4.26
N ASN A 176 -9.22 -25.04 -5.08
CA ASN A 176 -8.19 -25.96 -5.58
C ASN A 176 -7.21 -25.25 -6.50
N ASN A 177 -7.69 -24.38 -7.39
CA ASN A 177 -6.84 -23.56 -8.25
C ASN A 177 -5.89 -22.68 -7.41
N MET A 178 -6.41 -22.01 -6.38
CA MET A 178 -5.58 -21.18 -5.49
C MET A 178 -4.57 -22.01 -4.68
N ALA A 179 -4.98 -23.15 -4.13
CA ALA A 179 -4.08 -24.05 -3.40
C ALA A 179 -2.94 -24.56 -4.29
N GLN A 180 -3.27 -25.00 -5.52
CA GLN A 180 -2.28 -25.46 -6.49
C GLN A 180 -1.26 -24.38 -6.84
N VAL A 181 -1.70 -23.14 -7.04
CA VAL A 181 -0.79 -22.02 -7.33
C VAL A 181 0.13 -21.72 -6.16
N ALA A 182 -0.38 -21.76 -4.92
CA ALA A 182 0.46 -21.56 -3.74
C ALA A 182 1.53 -22.65 -3.60
N GLU A 183 1.16 -23.91 -3.83
CA GLU A 183 2.09 -25.04 -3.79
C GLU A 183 3.15 -24.94 -4.90
N SER A 184 2.74 -24.60 -6.14
CA SER A 184 3.66 -24.52 -7.27
C SER A 184 4.68 -23.38 -7.13
N GLU A 185 4.28 -22.28 -6.51
CA GLU A 185 5.10 -21.07 -6.36
C GLU A 185 5.80 -20.95 -4.99
N ASP A 186 5.67 -21.96 -4.12
CA ASP A 186 6.22 -21.95 -2.75
C ASP A 186 5.73 -20.75 -1.91
N PHE A 187 4.45 -20.40 -2.07
CA PHE A 187 3.75 -19.45 -1.21
C PHE A 187 3.28 -20.13 0.09
N ASP A 188 3.28 -19.38 1.19
CA ASP A 188 2.77 -19.84 2.48
C ASP A 188 1.26 -19.60 2.64
N GLY A 189 0.56 -19.18 1.58
CA GLY A 189 -0.85 -18.80 1.59
C GLY A 189 -1.14 -17.48 0.86
N PHE A 190 -2.28 -16.85 1.16
CA PHE A 190 -2.72 -15.61 0.51
C PHE A 190 -3.30 -14.59 1.49
N VAL A 191 -3.14 -13.31 1.12
CA VAL A 191 -3.98 -12.22 1.64
C VAL A 191 -5.08 -11.94 0.61
N ILE A 192 -6.32 -12.24 0.94
CA ILE A 192 -7.47 -12.09 0.05
C ILE A 192 -8.06 -10.70 0.20
N GLU A 193 -8.15 -9.96 -0.92
CA GLU A 193 -8.82 -8.68 -1.02
C GLU A 193 -10.07 -8.81 -1.89
N VAL A 194 -11.23 -8.95 -1.23
CA VAL A 194 -12.53 -9.14 -1.90
C VAL A 194 -13.68 -8.44 -1.16
N TRP A 195 -13.56 -8.23 0.16
CA TRP A 195 -14.67 -7.78 1.01
C TRP A 195 -15.34 -6.49 0.52
N SER A 196 -14.53 -5.47 0.23
CA SER A 196 -15.03 -4.16 -0.19
C SER A 196 -15.57 -4.14 -1.62
N GLN A 197 -15.29 -5.16 -2.45
CA GLN A 197 -15.74 -5.20 -3.84
C GLN A 197 -17.24 -5.44 -3.99
N LEU A 198 -17.86 -6.05 -2.98
CA LEU A 198 -19.30 -6.36 -2.96
C LEU A 198 -20.15 -5.29 -2.24
N GLY A 199 -19.54 -4.19 -1.78
CA GLY A 199 -20.28 -3.07 -1.18
C GLY A 199 -21.17 -3.47 0.00
N ASN A 200 -20.71 -4.41 0.84
CA ASN A 200 -21.45 -5.01 1.97
C ASN A 200 -22.72 -5.80 1.60
N GLN A 201 -22.96 -6.10 0.32
CA GLN A 201 -24.02 -7.01 -0.10
C GLN A 201 -23.54 -8.46 -0.08
N LYS A 202 -24.47 -9.43 -0.05
CA LYS A 202 -24.18 -10.87 -0.20
C LYS A 202 -23.16 -11.45 0.78
N GLN A 203 -23.12 -10.90 2.00
CA GLN A 203 -22.19 -11.31 3.05
C GLN A 203 -22.25 -12.81 3.32
N THR A 204 -23.42 -13.44 3.34
CA THR A 204 -23.55 -14.88 3.57
C THR A 204 -22.85 -15.71 2.50
N GLY A 205 -23.04 -15.39 1.21
CA GLY A 205 -22.37 -16.09 0.11
C GLY A 205 -20.86 -15.88 0.12
N LEU A 206 -20.42 -14.64 0.41
CA LEU A 206 -18.99 -14.34 0.54
C LEU A 206 -18.36 -15.08 1.72
N ILE A 207 -19.03 -15.12 2.88
CA ILE A 207 -18.54 -15.84 4.07
C ILE A 207 -18.47 -17.33 3.78
N HIS A 208 -19.45 -17.90 3.08
CA HIS A 208 -19.43 -19.31 2.66
C HIS A 208 -18.22 -19.60 1.77
N LEU A 209 -18.02 -18.81 0.70
CA LEU A 209 -16.84 -18.91 -0.16
C LEU A 209 -15.53 -18.81 0.64
N LEU A 210 -15.40 -17.79 1.51
CA LEU A 210 -14.18 -17.58 2.30
C LEU A 210 -13.93 -18.69 3.32
N THR A 211 -14.99 -19.29 3.87
CA THR A 211 -14.88 -20.43 4.78
C THR A 211 -14.35 -21.63 4.04
N HIS A 212 -14.91 -21.94 2.87
CA HIS A 212 -14.45 -23.05 2.05
C HIS A 212 -13.00 -22.87 1.57
N LEU A 213 -12.65 -21.67 1.09
CA LEU A 213 -11.28 -21.31 0.75
C LEU A 213 -10.31 -21.53 1.92
N SER A 214 -10.72 -21.10 3.12
CA SER A 214 -9.92 -21.27 4.34
C SER A 214 -9.71 -22.74 4.66
N GLU A 215 -10.75 -23.57 4.59
CA GLU A 215 -10.66 -25.00 4.84
C GLU A 215 -9.75 -25.71 3.85
N THR A 216 -9.90 -25.44 2.55
CA THR A 216 -9.06 -26.04 1.50
C THR A 216 -7.59 -25.62 1.64
N LEU A 217 -7.31 -24.33 1.86
CA LEU A 217 -5.94 -23.85 2.08
C LEU A 217 -5.33 -24.43 3.36
N HIS A 218 -6.09 -24.52 4.47
CA HIS A 218 -5.59 -25.10 5.71
C HIS A 218 -5.30 -26.60 5.60
N LYS A 219 -6.08 -27.37 4.82
CA LYS A 219 -5.77 -28.77 4.51
C LYS A 219 -4.39 -28.90 3.83
N ALA A 220 -4.03 -27.96 2.97
CA ALA A 220 -2.71 -27.83 2.35
C ALA A 220 -1.65 -27.13 3.23
N ARG A 221 -1.96 -26.81 4.50
CA ARG A 221 -1.09 -26.06 5.44
C ARG A 221 -0.72 -24.64 4.98
N LEU A 222 -1.59 -24.03 4.17
CA LEU A 222 -1.48 -22.67 3.67
C LEU A 222 -2.31 -21.71 4.53
N LYS A 223 -1.89 -20.45 4.65
CA LYS A 223 -2.63 -19.41 5.38
C LYS A 223 -3.66 -18.69 4.51
N LEU A 224 -4.78 -18.31 5.10
CA LEU A 224 -5.69 -17.32 4.55
C LEU A 224 -5.77 -16.12 5.49
N ILE A 225 -5.52 -14.92 4.96
CA ILE A 225 -5.71 -13.65 5.66
C ILE A 225 -6.70 -12.83 4.84
N LEU A 226 -7.67 -12.19 5.48
CA LEU A 226 -8.69 -11.40 4.80
C LEU A 226 -8.46 -9.90 5.01
N VAL A 227 -8.47 -9.12 3.93
CA VAL A 227 -8.54 -7.67 4.01
C VAL A 227 -9.97 -7.25 4.35
N ILE A 228 -10.13 -6.55 5.47
CA ILE A 228 -11.42 -6.01 5.92
C ILE A 228 -11.33 -4.49 6.09
N PRO A 229 -12.42 -3.74 5.81
CA PRO A 229 -12.48 -2.32 6.12
C PRO A 229 -12.49 -2.09 7.64
N PRO A 230 -12.20 -0.86 8.12
CA PRO A 230 -12.36 -0.52 9.53
C PRO A 230 -13.83 -0.69 9.96
N ALA A 231 -14.03 -1.18 11.19
CA ALA A 231 -15.38 -1.37 11.75
C ALA A 231 -16.15 -0.05 11.89
N VAL A 232 -15.44 1.05 12.13
CA VAL A 232 -15.99 2.41 12.19
C VAL A 232 -15.39 3.22 11.05
N MET A 233 -16.24 3.80 10.21
CA MET A 233 -15.78 4.62 9.09
C MET A 233 -15.29 5.98 9.60
N PRO A 234 -14.10 6.44 9.19
CA PRO A 234 -13.63 7.77 9.55
C PRO A 234 -14.64 8.85 9.16
N GLY A 235 -15.02 9.70 10.13
CA GLY A 235 -16.02 10.77 9.94
C GLY A 235 -17.47 10.38 10.23
N SER A 236 -17.72 9.19 10.77
CA SER A 236 -19.01 8.89 11.43
C SER A 236 -18.96 9.35 12.88
N ASP A 237 -19.88 10.23 13.27
CA ASP A 237 -20.07 10.63 14.67
C ASP A 237 -20.56 9.39 15.45
N ILE A 238 -19.84 9.02 16.52
CA ILE A 238 -20.23 7.98 17.47
C ILE A 238 -21.16 8.58 18.52
#